data_AF-A1WMI9-F1
#
_entry.id   AF-A1WMI9-F1
#
_cell.length_a   1.000
_cell.length_b   1.000
_cell.length_c   1.000
_cell.angle_alpha   90.00
_cell.angle_beta   90.00
_cell.angle_gamma   90.00
#
_symmetry.space_group_name_H-M   'P 1'
#
loop_
_entity.id
_entity.type
_entity.pdbx_description
1 polymer ?
#
loop_
_entity_poly.entity_id
_entity_poly.type
_entity_poly.pdbx_seq_one_letter_code
_entity_poly.pdbx_strand_id
1 'polypeptide(L)'
;MKSQPLSGWDFFCPFPLCWRGFAPRPLEHAPPEVAVPGALSAVFLSLFDRHPPHVPRLMRNGSSVLSDLAVAFLVDASSARGLEVGTVVSLSSHRLAAVAFAVEQHPVLYVQETRRCLRRLGEQFRERAGFALHEADHVVVESFRPKAFALMADELGIDPARLRRDARSAFGHAGAADPLLTLEAMSGQGLLHQGQSVVMINSVAWAWSATELRAA
;
A
#
# COMPACT_ATOMS: atom_id res chain seq x y z
N MET A 1 -14.93 15.94 24.67
CA MET A 1 -14.24 16.55 23.50
C MET A 1 -15.21 16.48 22.32
N LYS A 2 -15.48 17.61 21.66
CA LYS A 2 -16.35 17.68 20.49
C LYS A 2 -15.55 17.18 19.28
N SER A 3 -15.99 16.10 18.64
CA SER A 3 -15.43 15.59 17.39
C SER A 3 -15.63 16.65 16.30
N GLN A 4 -14.54 17.17 15.74
CA GLN A 4 -14.62 18.03 14.57
C GLN A 4 -15.14 17.20 13.39
N PRO A 5 -16.10 17.72 12.60
CA PRO A 5 -16.45 17.09 11.33
C PRO A 5 -15.25 17.26 10.39
N LEU A 6 -14.74 16.15 9.85
CA LEU A 6 -13.69 16.13 8.84
C LEU A 6 -14.22 16.81 7.56
N SER A 7 -14.11 18.13 7.48
CA SER A 7 -14.38 18.91 6.27
C SER A 7 -13.13 18.90 5.40
N GLY A 8 -13.00 17.84 4.60
CA GLY A 8 -11.94 17.66 3.62
C GLY A 8 -12.20 16.35 2.92
N TRP A 9 -12.35 16.40 1.60
CA TRP A 9 -12.65 15.24 0.76
C TRP A 9 -11.44 14.29 0.71
N ASP A 10 -11.22 13.53 1.78
CA ASP A 10 -10.19 12.48 1.85
C ASP A 10 -10.75 11.20 1.21
N PHE A 11 -10.49 11.06 -0.09
CA PHE A 11 -10.87 9.89 -0.88
C PHE A 11 -10.26 8.59 -0.32
N PHE A 12 -11.12 7.60 -0.05
CA PHE A 12 -10.77 6.31 0.55
C PHE A 12 -10.45 5.26 -0.52
N CYS A 13 -9.16 5.03 -0.80
CA CYS A 13 -8.68 3.71 -1.21
C CYS A 13 -7.23 3.53 -0.72
N PRO A 14 -6.93 2.51 0.11
CA PRO A 14 -5.57 2.25 0.61
C PRO A 14 -4.62 1.72 -0.47
N PHE A 15 -5.13 1.47 -1.68
CA PHE A 15 -4.36 1.07 -2.86
C PHE A 15 -4.24 2.25 -3.83
N PRO A 16 -3.04 2.80 -4.05
CA PRO A 16 -2.82 3.79 -5.09
C PRO A 16 -3.19 3.28 -6.50
N LEU A 17 -3.33 1.96 -6.67
CA LEU A 17 -3.75 1.31 -7.93
C LEU A 17 -5.26 1.36 -8.21
N CYS A 18 -6.13 1.65 -7.21
CA CYS A 18 -7.54 2.01 -7.49
C CYS A 18 -7.65 3.19 -8.48
N TRP A 19 -6.56 3.93 -8.67
CA TRP A 19 -6.50 5.16 -9.42
C TRP A 19 -6.15 4.92 -10.89
N ARG A 20 -5.78 3.69 -11.30
CA ARG A 20 -5.47 3.35 -12.71
C ARG A 20 -6.66 3.45 -13.66
N GLY A 21 -7.90 3.44 -13.16
CA GLY A 21 -9.09 3.72 -13.96
C GLY A 21 -9.28 5.21 -14.28
N PHE A 22 -8.54 6.09 -13.60
CA PHE A 22 -8.57 7.53 -13.82
C PHE A 22 -7.28 7.91 -14.55
N ALA A 23 -7.40 8.29 -15.82
CA ALA A 23 -6.38 9.06 -16.54
C ALA A 23 -5.89 10.25 -15.67
N PRO A 24 -4.80 10.98 -16.02
CA PRO A 24 -4.36 12.17 -15.29
C PRO A 24 -5.35 13.34 -15.50
N ARG A 25 -6.62 13.12 -15.18
CA ARG A 25 -7.66 14.11 -15.04
C ARG A 25 -7.74 14.47 -13.55
N PRO A 26 -8.06 15.73 -13.22
CA PRO A 26 -8.42 16.11 -11.86
C PRO A 26 -9.48 15.15 -11.31
N LEU A 27 -9.37 14.82 -10.02
CA LEU A 27 -10.25 13.94 -9.23
C LEU A 27 -11.67 14.51 -9.06
N GLU A 28 -12.31 14.95 -10.14
CA GLU A 28 -13.64 15.57 -10.11
C GLU A 28 -14.77 14.57 -10.41
N HIS A 29 -14.46 13.33 -10.81
CA HIS A 29 -15.46 12.42 -11.42
C HIS A 29 -15.44 10.95 -10.96
N ALA A 30 -14.83 10.62 -9.82
CA ALA A 30 -15.14 9.34 -9.18
C ALA A 30 -16.47 9.47 -8.42
N PRO A 31 -17.48 8.60 -8.64
CA PRO A 31 -18.77 8.75 -7.98
C PRO A 31 -18.60 8.64 -6.45
N PRO A 32 -19.16 9.59 -5.67
CA PRO A 32 -18.95 9.76 -4.23
C PRO A 32 -19.59 8.69 -3.34
N GLU A 33 -19.99 7.54 -3.89
CA GLU A 33 -20.91 6.59 -3.23
C GLU A 33 -20.23 5.48 -2.42
N VAL A 34 -18.89 5.37 -2.44
CA VAL A 34 -18.20 4.20 -1.84
C VAL A 34 -17.94 4.33 -0.34
N ALA A 35 -18.12 5.50 0.29
CA ALA A 35 -17.94 5.60 1.75
C ALA A 35 -18.68 6.80 2.35
N VAL A 36 -20.01 6.73 2.45
CA VAL A 36 -20.72 7.47 3.49
C VAL A 36 -20.64 6.63 4.77
N PRO A 37 -19.97 7.09 5.84
CA PRO A 37 -19.94 6.37 7.11
C PRO A 37 -21.37 6.01 7.56
N GLY A 38 -21.64 4.71 7.75
CA GLY A 38 -22.94 4.20 8.18
C GLY A 38 -23.97 3.92 7.08
N ALA A 39 -23.69 4.19 5.80
CA ALA A 39 -24.63 3.87 4.71
C ALA A 39 -24.51 2.44 4.19
N LEU A 40 -23.33 1.82 4.31
CA LEU A 40 -23.06 0.46 3.87
C LEU A 40 -22.61 -0.37 5.08
N SER A 41 -23.24 -1.53 5.28
CA SER A 41 -22.86 -2.48 6.34
C SER A 41 -21.60 -3.24 6.00
N ALA A 42 -21.36 -3.51 4.71
CA ALA A 42 -20.16 -4.16 4.20
C ALA A 42 -19.89 -3.77 2.73
N VAL A 43 -18.61 -3.77 2.35
CA VAL A 43 -18.10 -3.48 1.01
C VAL A 43 -17.20 -4.64 0.59
N PHE A 44 -17.53 -5.26 -0.55
CA PHE A 44 -16.67 -6.25 -1.19
C PHE A 44 -15.71 -5.56 -2.15
N LEU A 45 -14.42 -5.72 -1.93
CA LEU A 45 -13.36 -5.15 -2.75
C LEU A 45 -12.63 -6.29 -3.47
N SER A 46 -12.36 -6.10 -4.75
CA SER A 46 -11.59 -7.05 -5.55
C SER A 46 -10.53 -6.32 -6.37
N LEU A 47 -9.30 -6.81 -6.29
CA LEU A 47 -8.15 -6.36 -7.05
C LEU A 47 -7.86 -7.41 -8.12
N PHE A 48 -7.61 -6.94 -9.35
CA PHE A 48 -7.27 -7.80 -10.48
C PHE A 48 -6.04 -7.24 -11.17
N ASP A 49 -4.99 -8.04 -11.25
CA ASP A 49 -3.82 -7.73 -12.06
C ASP A 49 -3.67 -8.83 -13.11
N ARG A 50 -3.58 -8.41 -14.38
CA ARG A 50 -3.36 -9.30 -15.52
C ARG A 50 -2.28 -8.72 -16.41
N HIS A 51 -1.17 -9.44 -16.51
CA HIS A 51 -0.09 -9.06 -17.39
C HIS A 51 -0.41 -9.47 -18.84
N PRO A 52 -0.18 -8.60 -19.83
CA PRO A 52 -0.40 -8.97 -21.23
C PRO A 52 0.46 -10.18 -21.64
N PRO A 53 -0.10 -11.17 -22.35
CA PRO A 53 0.60 -12.42 -22.66
C PRO A 53 1.83 -12.25 -23.57
N HIS A 54 1.90 -11.14 -24.31
CA HIS A 54 2.97 -10.85 -25.26
C HIS A 54 4.08 -9.95 -24.68
N VAL A 55 3.95 -9.53 -23.43
CA VAL A 55 4.95 -8.67 -22.77
C VAL A 55 5.76 -9.52 -21.80
N PRO A 56 7.10 -9.39 -21.75
CA PRO A 56 7.91 -10.09 -20.77
C PRO A 56 7.37 -9.89 -19.35
N ARG A 57 7.24 -10.98 -18.58
CA ARG A 57 6.84 -10.94 -17.16
C ARG A 57 7.96 -10.46 -16.24
N LEU A 58 9.17 -10.34 -16.76
CA LEU A 58 10.30 -9.80 -16.02
C LEU A 58 10.20 -8.27 -16.07
N MET A 59 10.19 -7.63 -14.90
CA MET A 59 10.32 -6.17 -14.83
C MET A 59 11.66 -5.75 -15.49
N ARG A 60 11.72 -4.56 -16.13
CA ARG A 60 12.85 -4.14 -17.01
C ARG A 60 14.25 -4.19 -16.37
N ASN A 61 14.35 -3.99 -15.05
CA ASN A 61 15.58 -4.08 -14.27
C ASN A 61 15.72 -5.43 -13.52
N GLY A 62 14.89 -6.40 -13.91
CA GLY A 62 14.69 -7.66 -13.22
C GLY A 62 13.97 -7.53 -11.88
N SER A 63 13.49 -6.37 -11.41
CA SER A 63 13.05 -6.16 -10.01
C SER A 63 12.04 -7.16 -9.46
N SER A 64 11.24 -7.82 -10.30
CA SER A 64 10.45 -8.99 -9.93
C SER A 64 9.96 -9.75 -11.17
N VAL A 65 9.23 -10.83 -10.93
CA VAL A 65 8.44 -11.55 -11.94
C VAL A 65 6.98 -11.17 -11.71
N LEU A 66 6.31 -10.69 -12.74
CA LEU A 66 4.92 -10.24 -12.72
C LEU A 66 3.95 -11.42 -12.83
N SER A 67 2.93 -11.41 -11.97
CA SER A 67 1.93 -12.47 -11.89
C SER A 67 0.54 -11.97 -12.26
N ASP A 68 -0.30 -12.92 -12.67
CA ASP A 68 -1.72 -12.67 -12.89
C ASP A 68 -2.50 -13.23 -11.70
N LEU A 69 -3.37 -12.42 -11.11
CA LEU A 69 -4.14 -12.81 -9.94
C LEU A 69 -5.35 -11.92 -9.70
N ALA A 70 -6.25 -12.45 -8.89
CA ALA A 70 -7.33 -11.72 -8.27
C ALA A 70 -7.25 -11.93 -6.76
N VAL A 71 -7.39 -10.86 -5.99
CA VAL A 71 -7.57 -10.92 -4.53
C VAL A 71 -8.86 -10.19 -4.20
N ALA A 72 -9.67 -10.78 -3.34
CA ALA A 72 -10.86 -10.13 -2.84
C ALA A 72 -10.94 -10.20 -1.32
N PHE A 73 -11.53 -9.18 -0.73
CA PHE A 73 -11.73 -9.07 0.71
C PHE A 73 -13.00 -8.28 1.01
N LEU A 74 -13.53 -8.51 2.21
CA LEU A 74 -14.67 -7.81 2.75
C LEU A 74 -14.18 -6.75 3.75
N VAL A 75 -14.69 -5.54 3.64
CA VAL A 75 -14.56 -4.50 4.66
C VAL A 75 -15.94 -4.24 5.21
N ASP A 76 -16.12 -4.40 6.51
CA ASP A 76 -17.39 -4.13 7.16
C ASP A 76 -17.21 -3.22 8.36
N ALA A 77 -18.33 -2.67 8.86
CA ALA A 77 -18.32 -1.76 10.00
C ALA A 77 -18.15 -2.47 11.36
N SER A 78 -18.07 -3.80 11.37
CA SER A 78 -17.96 -4.61 12.59
C SER A 78 -16.53 -5.08 12.80
N SER A 79 -15.92 -4.71 13.93
CA SER A 79 -14.57 -5.16 14.30
C SER A 79 -14.54 -6.59 14.88
N ALA A 80 -15.57 -7.42 14.62
CA ALA A 80 -15.74 -8.67 15.35
C ALA A 80 -14.73 -9.76 14.96
N ARG A 81 -14.17 -9.71 13.74
CA ARG A 81 -13.20 -10.68 13.22
C ARG A 81 -12.28 -10.04 12.19
N GLY A 82 -11.01 -10.43 12.19
CA GLY A 82 -10.05 -10.05 11.14
C GLY A 82 -9.16 -8.88 11.55
N LEU A 83 -9.00 -7.91 10.64
CA LEU A 83 -8.12 -6.76 10.82
C LEU A 83 -8.96 -5.47 10.85
N GLU A 84 -8.87 -4.72 11.93
CA GLU A 84 -9.44 -3.38 12.06
C GLU A 84 -8.56 -2.36 11.34
N VAL A 85 -9.14 -1.55 10.46
CA VAL A 85 -8.42 -0.47 9.77
C VAL A 85 -8.29 0.74 10.68
N GLY A 86 -7.05 1.09 11.02
CA GLY A 86 -6.72 2.27 11.80
C GLY A 86 -6.33 3.45 10.90
N THR A 87 -5.17 4.01 11.19
CA THR A 87 -4.63 5.18 10.47
C THR A 87 -4.33 4.88 9.00
N VAL A 88 -4.78 5.75 8.09
CA VAL A 88 -4.42 5.73 6.67
C VAL A 88 -3.72 7.02 6.28
N VAL A 89 -2.56 6.89 5.64
CA VAL A 89 -1.81 7.99 5.04
C VAL A 89 -1.54 7.66 3.59
N SER A 90 -1.78 8.63 2.70
CA SER A 90 -1.45 8.52 1.28
C SER A 90 -0.77 9.78 0.80
N LEU A 91 0.22 9.63 -0.06
CA LEU A 91 0.92 10.74 -0.69
C LEU A 91 1.25 10.44 -2.14
N SER A 92 1.27 11.48 -2.96
CA SER A 92 1.69 11.44 -4.35
C SER A 92 2.79 12.46 -4.62
N SER A 93 3.64 12.19 -5.61
CA SER A 93 4.66 13.12 -6.10
C SER A 93 4.49 13.36 -7.58
N HIS A 94 4.17 14.61 -7.94
CA HIS A 94 4.13 15.05 -9.34
C HIS A 94 5.50 14.92 -10.01
N ARG A 95 6.60 15.06 -9.26
CA ARG A 95 7.96 14.87 -9.78
C ARG A 95 8.23 13.41 -10.13
N LEU A 96 7.81 12.47 -9.29
CA LEU A 96 7.87 11.05 -9.62
C LEU A 96 6.96 10.72 -10.80
N ALA A 97 5.74 11.27 -10.84
CA ALA A 97 4.82 11.05 -11.96
C ALA A 97 5.43 11.49 -13.31
N ALA A 98 6.14 12.62 -13.32
CA ALA A 98 6.81 13.13 -14.52
C ALA A 98 7.91 12.21 -15.06
N VAL A 99 8.52 11.39 -14.21
CA VAL A 99 9.65 10.50 -14.59
C VAL A 99 9.33 9.01 -14.46
N ALA A 100 8.12 8.64 -14.01
CA ALA A 100 7.73 7.26 -13.73
C ALA A 100 7.88 6.31 -14.93
N PHE A 101 7.71 6.82 -16.14
CA PHE A 101 7.85 6.06 -17.39
C PHE A 101 9.20 6.26 -18.09
N ALA A 102 10.08 7.08 -17.51
CA ALA A 102 11.40 7.43 -18.03
C ALA A 102 12.50 7.28 -16.96
N VAL A 103 12.34 6.31 -16.04
CA VAL A 103 13.27 6.09 -14.91
C VAL A 103 14.70 5.88 -15.38
N GLU A 104 14.91 5.21 -16.52
CA GLU A 104 16.23 4.98 -17.11
C GLU A 104 16.92 6.28 -17.55
N GLN A 105 16.15 7.30 -17.92
CA GLN A 105 16.66 8.62 -18.30
C GLN A 105 16.93 9.51 -17.08
N HIS A 106 16.24 9.25 -15.96
CA HIS A 106 16.31 10.06 -14.74
C HIS A 106 16.47 9.22 -13.45
N PRO A 107 17.44 8.28 -13.37
CA PRO A 107 17.50 7.32 -12.27
C PRO A 107 17.81 7.98 -10.93
N VAL A 108 18.69 8.99 -10.93
CA VAL A 108 19.07 9.73 -9.71
C VAL A 108 17.88 10.51 -9.16
N LEU A 109 17.15 11.21 -10.03
CA LEU A 109 15.96 11.98 -9.63
C LEU A 109 14.87 11.06 -9.08
N TYR A 110 14.62 9.91 -9.74
CA TYR A 110 13.65 8.93 -9.27
C TYR A 110 13.97 8.43 -7.86
N VAL A 111 15.23 8.06 -7.60
CA VAL A 111 15.66 7.60 -6.28
C VAL A 111 15.56 8.71 -5.24
N GLN A 112 16.03 9.92 -5.53
CA GLN A 112 15.96 11.05 -4.60
C GLN A 112 14.53 11.41 -4.21
N GLU A 113 13.63 11.47 -5.19
CA GLU A 113 12.21 11.76 -4.92
C GLU A 113 11.51 10.59 -4.23
N THR A 114 11.89 9.34 -4.52
CA THR A 114 11.41 8.16 -3.77
C THR A 114 11.78 8.25 -2.29
N ARG A 115 13.06 8.52 -1.98
CA ARG A 115 13.56 8.71 -0.61
C ARG A 115 12.80 9.83 0.12
N ARG A 116 12.59 10.96 -0.57
CA ARG A 116 11.81 12.08 -0.04
C ARG A 116 10.37 11.70 0.26
N CYS A 117 9.73 10.94 -0.63
CA CYS A 117 8.36 10.45 -0.44
C CYS A 117 8.26 9.51 0.77
N LEU A 118 9.19 8.58 0.91
CA LEU A 118 9.23 7.63 2.04
C LEU A 118 9.41 8.35 3.38
N ARG A 119 10.33 9.31 3.48
CA ARG A 119 10.49 10.11 4.72
C ARG A 119 9.21 10.85 5.08
N ARG A 120 8.57 11.51 4.09
CA ARG A 120 7.30 12.20 4.30
C ARG A 120 6.17 11.24 4.68
N LEU A 121 6.15 10.02 4.14
CA LEU A 121 5.19 8.98 4.53
C LEU A 121 5.33 8.68 6.02
N GLY A 122 6.56 8.41 6.47
CA GLY A 122 6.85 8.09 7.86
C GLY A 122 6.52 9.24 8.82
N GLU A 123 6.85 10.48 8.44
CA GLU A 123 6.51 11.68 9.20
C GLU A 123 4.99 11.84 9.35
N GLN A 124 4.24 11.82 8.24
CA GLN A 124 2.78 11.98 8.25
C GLN A 124 2.06 10.83 8.93
N PHE A 125 2.57 9.60 8.78
CA PHE A 125 2.04 8.45 9.49
C PHE A 125 2.22 8.63 10.99
N ARG A 126 3.42 8.99 11.45
CA ARG A 126 3.68 9.23 12.88
C ARG A 126 2.80 10.32 13.46
N GLU A 127 2.63 11.43 12.73
CA GLU A 127 1.76 12.53 13.16
C GLU A 127 0.30 12.10 13.34
N ARG A 128 -0.21 11.19 12.49
CA ARG A 128 -1.61 10.76 12.51
C ARG A 128 -1.87 9.56 13.42
N ALA A 129 -0.97 8.58 13.42
CA ALA A 129 -1.10 7.34 14.18
C ALA A 129 -0.62 7.46 15.63
N GLY A 130 0.22 8.46 15.92
CA GLY A 130 0.84 8.65 17.23
C GLY A 130 2.04 7.73 17.49
N PHE A 131 2.45 6.92 16.52
CA PHE A 131 3.64 6.07 16.57
C PHE A 131 4.32 5.98 15.20
N ALA A 132 5.63 5.73 15.16
CA ALA A 132 6.40 5.61 13.93
C ALA A 132 6.21 4.24 13.27
N LEU A 133 6.39 4.16 11.94
CA LEU A 133 6.24 2.91 11.19
C LEU A 133 7.12 1.76 11.73
N HIS A 134 8.33 2.08 12.19
CA HIS A 134 9.24 1.09 12.78
C HIS A 134 8.83 0.63 14.18
N GLU A 135 7.77 1.16 14.77
CA GLU A 135 7.23 0.69 16.06
C GLU A 135 6.15 -0.38 15.85
N ALA A 136 5.58 -0.53 14.65
CA ALA A 136 4.56 -1.55 14.34
C ALA A 136 5.08 -2.99 14.44
N ASP A 137 4.31 -3.92 15.01
CA ASP A 137 4.73 -5.32 15.17
C ASP A 137 5.16 -5.95 13.83
N HIS A 138 4.43 -5.64 12.77
CA HIS A 138 4.75 -6.04 11.40
C HIS A 138 4.61 -4.87 10.43
N VAL A 139 5.51 -4.81 9.44
CA VAL A 139 5.35 -3.91 8.30
C VAL A 139 5.33 -4.75 7.03
N VAL A 140 4.21 -4.73 6.32
CA VAL A 140 4.01 -5.50 5.09
C VAL A 140 4.22 -4.58 3.90
N VAL A 141 5.05 -5.01 2.94
CA VAL A 141 5.39 -4.24 1.74
C VAL A 141 5.14 -5.06 0.49
N GLU A 142 5.14 -4.40 -0.66
CA GLU A 142 5.07 -5.06 -1.97
C GLU A 142 6.27 -6.00 -2.20
N SER A 143 6.09 -6.99 -3.07
CA SER A 143 7.04 -8.09 -3.35
C SER A 143 8.21 -7.65 -4.22
N PHE A 144 8.89 -6.58 -3.80
CA PHE A 144 10.07 -6.04 -4.46
C PHE A 144 11.32 -6.92 -4.26
N ARG A 145 12.28 -6.80 -5.19
CA ARG A 145 13.63 -7.35 -5.03
C ARG A 145 14.39 -6.70 -3.86
N PRO A 146 15.41 -7.39 -3.31
CA PRO A 146 16.17 -6.95 -2.13
C PRO A 146 16.70 -5.51 -2.15
N LYS A 147 17.07 -4.95 -3.32
CA LYS A 147 17.60 -3.57 -3.40
C LYS A 147 16.54 -2.50 -3.10
N ALA A 148 15.35 -2.63 -3.69
CA ALA A 148 14.25 -1.69 -3.42
C ALA A 148 13.72 -1.86 -1.99
N PHE A 149 13.72 -3.10 -1.50
CA PHE A 149 13.43 -3.42 -0.11
C PHE A 149 14.41 -2.77 0.87
N ALA A 150 15.72 -2.84 0.62
CA ALA A 150 16.74 -2.20 1.45
C ALA A 150 16.58 -0.67 1.47
N LEU A 151 16.29 -0.05 0.32
CA LEU A 151 16.00 1.38 0.26
C LEU A 151 14.81 1.77 1.15
N MET A 152 13.73 0.99 1.13
CA MET A 152 12.56 1.25 1.99
C MET A 152 12.91 1.06 3.48
N ALA A 153 13.62 -0.01 3.82
CA ALA A 153 14.07 -0.29 5.18
C ALA A 153 14.90 0.88 5.73
N ASP A 154 15.91 1.30 4.98
CA ASP A 154 16.82 2.37 5.37
C ASP A 154 16.10 3.71 5.56
N GLU A 155 15.26 4.12 4.60
CA GLU A 155 14.60 5.42 4.63
C GLU A 155 13.48 5.52 5.68
N LEU A 156 12.82 4.40 5.99
CA LEU A 156 11.77 4.35 7.01
C LEU A 156 12.33 4.00 8.41
N GLY A 157 13.63 3.70 8.51
CA GLY A 157 14.28 3.28 9.74
C GLY A 157 13.74 1.95 10.28
N ILE A 158 13.33 1.05 9.39
CA ILE A 158 12.73 -0.24 9.76
C ILE A 158 13.81 -1.32 9.61
N ASP A 159 13.95 -2.17 10.63
CA ASP A 159 14.77 -3.37 10.53
C ASP A 159 14.31 -4.21 9.33
N PRO A 160 15.18 -4.53 8.35
CA PRO A 160 14.85 -5.39 7.22
C PRO A 160 14.19 -6.72 7.61
N ALA A 161 14.46 -7.26 8.81
CA ALA A 161 13.83 -8.49 9.30
C ALA A 161 12.34 -8.32 9.67
N ARG A 162 11.88 -7.08 9.92
CA ARG A 162 10.48 -6.75 10.27
C ARG A 162 9.63 -6.40 9.06
N LEU A 163 10.25 -6.17 7.91
CA LEU A 163 9.57 -5.97 6.64
C LEU A 163 9.17 -7.33 6.03
N ARG A 164 7.87 -7.58 5.97
CA ARG A 164 7.26 -8.83 5.51
C ARG A 164 6.96 -8.77 4.01
N ARG A 165 7.20 -9.90 3.33
CA ARG A 165 6.95 -10.12 1.89
C ARG A 165 6.83 -11.61 1.59
N ASP A 166 6.18 -12.31 2.50
CA ASP A 166 6.22 -13.77 2.68
C ASP A 166 5.55 -14.48 1.47
N ALA A 167 4.64 -13.78 0.78
CA ALA A 167 3.98 -14.23 -0.44
C ALA A 167 4.88 -14.19 -1.69
N ARG A 168 6.01 -13.47 -1.67
CA ARG A 168 6.83 -13.20 -2.87
C ARG A 168 7.31 -14.47 -3.58
N SER A 169 7.69 -15.52 -2.84
CA SER A 169 8.21 -16.76 -3.43
C SER A 169 7.13 -17.57 -4.14
N ALA A 170 5.88 -17.49 -3.66
CA ALA A 170 4.74 -18.21 -4.23
C ALA A 170 4.10 -17.44 -5.40
N PHE A 171 4.01 -16.11 -5.29
CA PHE A 171 3.19 -15.30 -6.19
C PHE A 171 3.97 -14.25 -7.01
N GLY A 172 5.28 -14.09 -6.85
CA GLY A 172 6.01 -13.03 -7.57
C GLY A 172 5.59 -11.62 -7.14
N HIS A 173 5.48 -10.68 -8.08
CA HIS A 173 4.94 -9.32 -7.87
C HIS A 173 3.53 -9.22 -8.43
N ALA A 174 2.60 -8.96 -7.52
CA ALA A 174 1.16 -8.90 -7.71
C ALA A 174 0.61 -7.47 -7.67
N GLY A 175 1.46 -6.46 -7.82
CA GLY A 175 1.05 -5.07 -7.67
C GLY A 175 0.44 -4.80 -6.30
N ALA A 176 -0.73 -4.17 -6.28
CA ALA A 176 -1.43 -3.77 -5.05
C ALA A 176 -1.88 -4.96 -4.18
N ALA A 177 -1.94 -6.15 -4.76
CA ALA A 177 -2.33 -7.35 -4.02
C ALA A 177 -1.17 -7.96 -3.21
N ASP A 178 0.08 -7.55 -3.44
CA ASP A 178 1.24 -8.14 -2.75
C ASP A 178 1.10 -8.10 -1.22
N PRO A 179 0.75 -6.95 -0.61
CA PRO A 179 0.65 -6.92 0.84
C PRO A 179 -0.55 -7.69 1.38
N LEU A 180 -1.66 -7.77 0.63
CA LEU A 180 -2.80 -8.61 0.99
C LEU A 180 -2.46 -10.10 0.96
N LEU A 181 -1.73 -10.55 -0.08
CA LEU A 181 -1.25 -11.94 -0.16
C LEU A 181 -0.29 -12.26 0.99
N THR A 182 0.53 -11.29 1.40
CA THR A 182 1.44 -11.46 2.54
C THR A 182 0.67 -11.53 3.86
N LEU A 183 -0.37 -10.70 4.05
CA LEU A 183 -1.26 -10.79 5.21
C LEU A 183 -1.98 -12.14 5.28
N GLU A 184 -2.47 -12.65 4.16
CA GLU A 184 -3.08 -13.99 4.07
C GLU A 184 -2.07 -15.09 4.43
N ALA A 185 -0.84 -15.01 3.91
CA ALA A 185 0.22 -15.95 4.26
C ALA A 185 0.57 -15.90 5.76
N MET A 186 0.65 -14.70 6.35
CA MET A 186 0.90 -14.52 7.78
C MET A 186 -0.23 -15.08 8.63
N SER A 187 -1.49 -14.85 8.22
CA SER A 187 -2.68 -15.42 8.86
C SER A 187 -2.63 -16.95 8.86
N GLY A 188 -2.37 -17.56 7.69
CA GLY A 188 -2.26 -19.02 7.56
C GLY A 188 -1.09 -19.64 8.35
N GLN A 189 -0.06 -18.85 8.66
CA GLN A 189 1.07 -19.25 9.50
C GLN A 189 0.86 -18.98 11.00
N GLY A 190 -0.27 -18.39 11.39
CA GLY A 190 -0.57 -18.03 12.78
C GLY A 190 0.32 -16.91 13.32
N LEU A 191 0.82 -16.02 12.45
CA LEU A 191 1.70 -14.91 12.82
C LEU A 191 0.95 -13.62 13.19
N LEU A 192 -0.37 -13.59 13.02
CA LEU A 192 -1.22 -12.46 13.38
C LEU A 192 -1.89 -12.76 14.72
N HIS A 193 -1.46 -12.07 15.77
CA HIS A 193 -2.00 -12.20 17.12
C HIS A 193 -2.84 -10.98 17.50
N GLN A 194 -3.90 -11.21 18.26
CA GLN A 194 -4.80 -10.17 18.74
C GLN A 194 -4.04 -9.00 19.39
N GLY A 195 -4.43 -7.78 19.03
CA GLY A 195 -3.83 -6.53 19.52
C GLY A 195 -2.57 -6.10 18.78
N GLN A 196 -1.98 -6.95 17.94
CA GLN A 196 -0.81 -6.56 17.14
C GLN A 196 -1.17 -5.52 16.08
N SER A 197 -0.25 -4.60 15.89
CA SER A 197 -0.24 -3.57 14.86
C SER A 197 0.50 -4.07 13.62
N VAL A 198 -0.17 -3.99 12.48
CA VAL A 198 0.41 -4.30 11.18
C VAL A 198 0.29 -3.08 10.30
N VAL A 199 1.39 -2.58 9.75
CA VAL A 199 1.32 -1.49 8.78
C VAL A 199 1.55 -2.02 7.38
N MET A 200 0.54 -1.88 6.53
CA MET A 200 0.61 -2.18 5.11
C MET A 200 1.10 -0.95 4.33
N ILE A 201 2.20 -1.10 3.58
CA ILE A 201 2.72 -0.07 2.68
C ILE A 201 2.52 -0.51 1.23
N ASN A 202 1.69 0.24 0.50
CA ASN A 202 1.48 0.06 -0.93
C ASN A 202 2.15 1.18 -1.71
N SER A 203 2.48 0.91 -2.96
CA SER A 203 3.11 1.89 -3.83
C SER A 203 2.69 1.77 -5.29
N VAL A 204 2.80 2.88 -5.98
CA VAL A 204 2.92 2.93 -7.43
C VAL A 204 4.09 3.83 -7.76
N ALA A 205 4.45 3.91 -9.04
CA ALA A 205 5.63 4.65 -9.46
C ALA A 205 5.69 6.13 -9.01
N TRP A 206 4.56 6.72 -8.60
CA TRP A 206 4.47 8.11 -8.15
C TRP A 206 3.71 8.35 -6.85
N ALA A 207 3.24 7.30 -6.16
CA ALA A 207 2.45 7.45 -4.95
C ALA A 207 2.69 6.30 -3.96
N TRP A 208 2.48 6.60 -2.69
CA TRP A 208 2.71 5.70 -1.58
C TRP A 208 1.57 5.82 -0.59
N SER A 209 1.22 4.72 0.06
CA SER A 209 0.30 4.72 1.20
C SER A 209 0.84 3.86 2.33
N ALA A 210 0.45 4.21 3.55
CA ALA A 210 0.65 3.43 4.77
C ALA A 210 -0.70 3.28 5.46
N THR A 211 -1.11 2.05 5.71
CA THR A 211 -2.38 1.69 6.36
C THR A 211 -2.09 0.86 7.60
N GLU A 212 -2.42 1.39 8.77
CA GLU A 212 -2.43 0.62 10.01
C GLU A 212 -3.62 -0.35 10.01
N LEU A 213 -3.34 -1.58 10.39
CA LEU A 213 -4.27 -2.66 10.60
C LEU A 213 -4.03 -3.20 12.01
N ARG A 214 -5.09 -3.47 12.76
CA ARG A 214 -5.00 -4.09 14.09
C ARG A 214 -5.70 -5.43 14.09
N ALA A 215 -5.02 -6.48 14.53
CA ALA A 215 -5.64 -7.79 14.67
C ALA A 215 -6.68 -7.78 15.79
N ALA A 216 -7.94 -8.06 15.44
CA ALA A 216 -9.10 -8.07 16.35
C ALA A 216 -9.16 -9.33 17.21
#